data_AF-A0A8T5TSX9-F1
#
_entry.id   AF-A0A8T5TSX9-F1
#
_cell.length_a   1.000
_cell.length_b   1.000
_cell.length_c   1.000
_cell.angle_alpha   90.00
_cell.angle_beta   90.00
_cell.angle_gamma   90.00
#
_symmetry.space_group_name_H-M   'P 1'
#
loop_
_entity.id
_entity.type
_entity.pdbx_description
1 polymer ?
#
loop_
_entity_poly.entity_id
_entity_poly.type
_entity_poly.pdbx_seq_one_letter_code
_entity_poly.pdbx_strand_id
1 'polypeptide(L)' 'YTITPYRVNDRTHRKAKNLLLGMVQIDGSNTSIVYRLLDLEPSDVKIGMKVKIEWAEKTKGDPSDIKGFVKM' A
#
# COMPACT_ATOMS: atom_id res chain seq x y z
N TYR A 1 35.44 22.12 -21.10
CA TYR A 1 34.46 21.11 -20.63
C TYR A 1 33.45 21.82 -19.76
N THR A 2 32.15 21.72 -20.08
CA THR A 2 31.09 22.36 -19.29
C THR A 2 30.57 21.36 -18.27
N ILE A 3 30.84 21.60 -16.99
CA ILE A 3 30.31 20.80 -15.89
C ILE A 3 29.00 21.47 -15.48
N THR A 4 27.87 20.80 -15.70
CA THR A 4 26.59 21.23 -15.14
C THR A 4 26.54 20.73 -13.69
N PRO A 5 26.55 21.62 -12.67
CA PRO A 5 26.39 21.18 -11.30
C PRO A 5 24.93 20.76 -11.11
N TYR A 6 24.63 19.47 -11.27
CA TYR A 6 23.35 18.95 -10.85
C TYR A 6 23.31 19.09 -9.32
N ARG A 7 22.37 19.89 -8.81
CA ARG A 7 22.09 19.97 -7.38
C ARG A 7 21.52 18.62 -6.98
N VAL A 8 22.39 17.74 -6.46
CA VAL A 8 21.97 16.50 -5.80
C VAL A 8 21.14 16.97 -4.61
N ASN A 9 19.83 17.08 -4.82
CA ASN A 9 18.92 17.22 -3.71
C ASN A 9 19.01 15.87 -3.03
N ASP A 10 19.73 15.80 -1.90
CA ASP A 10 19.66 14.64 -1.03
C ASP A 10 18.19 14.31 -0.91
N ARG A 11 17.78 13.16 -1.45
CA ARG A 11 16.45 12.62 -1.25
C ARG A 11 16.39 12.32 0.23
N THR A 12 16.15 13.36 1.01
CA THR A 12 15.95 13.31 2.45
C THR A 12 14.95 12.20 2.61
N HIS A 13 15.31 11.17 3.40
CA HIS A 13 14.40 10.10 3.74
C HIS A 13 13.11 10.77 4.20
N ARG A 14 12.10 10.84 3.33
CA ARG A 14 10.78 11.29 3.75
C ARG A 14 10.43 10.30 4.83
N LYS A 15 10.21 10.78 6.07
CA LYS A 15 9.66 9.93 7.14
C LYS A 15 8.40 9.32 6.56
N ALA A 16 8.52 8.07 6.11
CA ALA A 16 7.40 7.36 5.55
C ALA A 16 6.42 7.20 6.70
N LYS A 17 5.17 7.63 6.50
CA LYS A 17 4.10 7.26 7.41
C LYS A 17 4.15 5.74 7.56
N ASN A 18 4.06 5.22 8.80
CA ASN A 18 4.05 3.77 9.03
C ASN A 18 3.02 3.13 8.09
N LEU A 19 3.52 2.38 7.12
CA LEU A 19 2.72 1.70 6.12
C LEU A 19 2.83 0.21 6.42
N LEU A 20 1.70 -0.39 6.80
CA LEU A 20 1.60 -1.83 6.89
C LEU A 20 1.22 -2.37 5.51
N LEU A 21 2.07 -3.21 4.95
CA LEU A 21 1.86 -3.82 3.65
C LEU A 21 1.63 -5.32 3.82
N GLY A 22 0.70 -5.85 3.05
CA GLY A 22 0.37 -7.27 3.01
C GLY A 22 0.17 -7.76 1.59
N MET A 23 0.41 -9.05 1.38
CA MET A 23 0.03 -9.73 0.15
C MET A 23 -1.36 -10.33 0.34
N VAL A 24 -2.35 -9.81 -0.38
CA VAL A 24 -3.75 -10.20 -0.25
C VAL A 24 -4.18 -10.94 -1.51
N GLN A 25 -4.69 -12.16 -1.34
CA GLN A 25 -5.36 -12.90 -2.39
C GLN A 25 -6.85 -12.58 -2.35
N ILE A 26 -7.37 -12.03 -3.44
CA ILE A 26 -8.80 -11.74 -3.59
C ILE A 26 -9.52 -13.05 -3.88
N ASP A 27 -10.68 -13.27 -3.26
CA ASP A 27 -11.49 -14.47 -3.49
C ASP A 27 -11.85 -14.58 -5.00
N GLY A 28 -11.59 -15.75 -5.59
CA GLY A 28 -11.76 -15.98 -7.03
C GLY A 28 -10.56 -15.57 -7.90
N SER A 29 -9.51 -14.99 -7.31
CA SER A 29 -8.26 -14.68 -8.01
C SER A 29 -7.22 -15.80 -7.88
N ASN A 30 -6.47 -16.03 -8.96
CA ASN A 30 -5.30 -16.91 -8.97
C ASN A 30 -4.01 -16.17 -8.58
N THR A 31 -4.07 -14.85 -8.43
CA THR A 31 -2.94 -13.99 -8.10
C THR A 31 -3.23 -13.12 -6.89
N SER A 32 -2.18 -12.78 -6.16
CA SER A 32 -2.23 -11.90 -5.01
C SER A 32 -1.73 -10.51 -5.37
N ILE A 33 -2.24 -9.50 -4.68
CA ILE A 33 -1.78 -8.12 -4.81
C ILE A 33 -1.07 -7.67 -3.53
N VAL A 34 0.01 -6.90 -3.68
CA VAL A 34 0.66 -6.25 -2.56
C VAL A 34 -0.01 -4.90 -2.34
N TYR A 35 -0.67 -4.74 -1.20
CA TYR A 35 -1.43 -3.54 -0.91
C TYR A 35 -1.40 -3.17 0.58
N ARG A 36 -1.97 -2.00 0.89
CA ARG A 36 -2.01 -1.44 2.25
C ARG A 36 -3.02 -2.19 3.11
N LEU A 37 -2.59 -2.57 4.31
CA LEU A 37 -3.45 -3.01 5.40
C LEU A 37 -3.75 -1.80 6.29
N LEU A 38 -5.03 -1.54 6.54
CA LEU A 38 -5.53 -0.40 7.30
C LEU A 38 -6.02 -0.88 8.67
N ASP A 39 -5.88 -0.02 9.67
CA ASP A 39 -6.35 -0.23 11.04
C ASP A 39 -5.90 -1.56 11.67
N LEU A 40 -4.68 -1.97 11.34
CA LEU A 40 -4.04 -3.20 11.81
C LEU A 40 -2.66 -2.90 12.36
N GLU A 41 -2.30 -3.54 13.47
CA GLU A 41 -0.93 -3.57 13.95
C GLU A 41 -0.19 -4.78 13.36
N PRO A 42 1.16 -4.72 13.22
CA PRO A 42 1.94 -5.86 12.72
C PRO A 42 1.72 -7.16 13.52
N SER A 43 1.44 -7.04 14.82
CA SER A 43 1.12 -8.15 15.75
C SER A 43 -0.20 -8.85 15.43
N ASP A 44 -1.15 -8.15 14.81
CA ASP A 44 -2.45 -8.71 14.46
C ASP A 44 -2.40 -9.52 13.16
N VAL A 45 -1.47 -9.18 12.25
CA VAL A 45 -1.41 -9.77 10.91
C VAL A 45 -0.94 -11.22 10.96
N LYS A 46 -1.76 -12.10 10.39
CA LYS A 46 -1.47 -13.54 10.26
C LYS A 46 -1.76 -14.02 8.85
N ILE A 47 -0.99 -15.00 8.40
CA ILE A 47 -1.23 -15.69 7.12
C ILE A 47 -2.59 -16.38 7.19
N GLY A 48 -3.39 -16.23 6.13
CA GLY A 48 -4.75 -16.79 6.06
C GLY A 48 -5.83 -15.95 6.74
N MET A 49 -5.50 -14.78 7.31
CA MET A 49 -6.48 -13.84 7.82
C MET A 49 -7.45 -13.40 6.70
N LYS A 50 -8.74 -13.35 7.02
CA LYS A 50 -9.75 -12.76 6.13
C LYS A 50 -9.77 -11.24 6.29
N VAL A 51 -9.74 -10.56 5.15
CA VAL A 51 -9.74 -9.10 5.05
C VAL A 51 -10.79 -8.67 4.03
N LYS A 52 -11.25 -7.43 4.15
CA LYS A 52 -12.21 -6.82 3.23
C LYS A 52 -11.61 -5.54 2.63
N ILE A 53 -11.98 -5.26 1.38
CA ILE A 53 -11.60 -4.01 0.71
C ILE A 53 -12.32 -2.83 1.37
N GLU A 54 -11.56 -1.82 1.76
CA GLU A 54 -12.05 -0.47 1.99
C GLU A 54 -11.82 0.37 0.72
N TRP A 55 -12.90 0.90 0.16
CA TRP A 55 -12.85 1.76 -1.03
C TRP A 55 -12.61 3.22 -0.64
N ALA A 56 -12.01 3.98 -1.55
CA ALA A 56 -11.93 5.43 -1.43
C ALA A 56 -13.34 6.06 -1.50
N GLU A 57 -13.53 7.22 -0.88
CA GLU A 57 -14.83 7.93 -0.86
C GLU A 57 -15.36 8.24 -2.28
N LYS A 58 -14.47 8.48 -3.23
CA LYS A 58 -14.79 8.73 -4.64
C LYS A 58 -13.99 7.79 -5.51
N THR A 59 -14.67 6.86 -6.15
CA THR A 59 -14.09 5.91 -7.10
C THR A 59 -14.09 6.50 -8.51
N LYS A 60 -13.02 6.28 -9.26
CA LYS A 60 -12.80 6.78 -10.62
C LYS A 60 -12.72 5.66 -11.66
N GLY A 61 -12.83 4.41 -11.24
CA GLY A 61 -12.69 3.22 -12.07
C GLY A 61 -11.23 2.80 -12.29
N ASP A 62 -10.31 3.18 -11.38
CA ASP A 62 -8.89 2.82 -11.47
C ASP A 62 -8.42 2.07 -10.21
N PRO A 63 -7.32 1.31 -10.27
CA PRO A 63 -6.87 0.51 -9.13
C PRO A 63 -6.60 1.30 -7.84
N SER A 64 -6.37 2.61 -7.94
CA SER A 64 -6.15 3.50 -6.78
C SER A 64 -7.42 3.76 -5.98
N ASP A 65 -8.58 3.36 -6.50
CA ASP A 65 -9.86 3.40 -5.79
C ASP A 65 -9.88 2.50 -4.57
N ILE A 66 -9.04 1.47 -4.54
CA ILE A 66 -8.83 0.64 -3.35
C ILE A 66 -8.05 1.50 -2.35
N LYS A 67 -8.68 1.90 -1.25
CA LYS A 67 -7.99 2.64 -0.18
C LYS A 67 -7.04 1.71 0.58
N GLY A 68 -7.51 0.49 0.85
CA GLY A 68 -6.74 -0.56 1.51
C GLY A 68 -7.58 -1.76 1.88
N PHE A 69 -7.02 -2.65 2.69
CA PHE A 69 -7.71 -3.81 3.24
C PHE A 69 -7.80 -3.68 4.77
N VAL A 70 -8.99 -3.90 5.29
CA VAL A 70 -9.28 -3.91 6.73
C VAL A 70 -9.59 -5.34 7.19
N LYS A 71 -9.44 -5.61 8.48
CA LYS A 71 -9.87 -6.89 9.06
C LYS A 71 -11.37 -7.09 8.88
N MET A 72 -11.77 -8.31 8.50
CA MET A 72 -13.18 -8.72 8.46
C MET A 72 -13.70 -9.08 9.85
#